data_AF-A0A9X6QTZ0-F1
#
_entry.id   AF-A0A9X6QTZ0-F1
#
_cell.length_a   1.000
_cell.length_b   1.000
_cell.length_c   1.000
_cell.angle_alpha   90.00
_cell.angle_beta   90.00
_cell.angle_gamma   90.00
#
_symmetry.space_group_name_H-M   'P 1'
#
loop_
_entity.id
_entity.type
_entity.pdbx_description
1 polymer ?
#
loop_
_entity_poly.entity_id
_entity_poly.type
_entity_poly.pdbx_seq_one_letter_code
_entity_poly.pdbx_strand_id
1 'polypeptide(L)'
;MDEEWGISESALALLRTLDKEYICDIENEEGLILHGCGTMLMLGCQISIHWTINHIGENVVLKDFVKVISTDQEAIYYEGLHIEVNGNEYRKQIVSFALQAKELFNKSSEKVILDEFDQSMYTDFWTEYNHLLNKYK
;
A
#
# COMPACT_ATOMS: atom_id res chain seq x y z
N MET A 1 13.92 17.66 -0.26
CA MET A 1 12.97 17.42 -1.37
C MET A 1 11.75 16.80 -0.73
N ASP A 2 10.57 17.27 -1.08
CA ASP A 2 9.33 16.62 -0.65
C ASP A 2 9.27 15.26 -1.36
N GLU A 3 9.26 14.17 -0.59
CA GLU A 3 9.15 12.81 -1.14
C GLU A 3 7.73 12.61 -1.68
N GLU A 4 7.60 12.10 -2.90
CA GLU A 4 6.31 11.80 -3.52
C GLU A 4 5.85 10.39 -3.17
N TRP A 5 4.64 10.23 -2.66
CA TRP A 5 4.09 8.93 -2.24
C TRP A 5 2.73 8.67 -2.91
N GLY A 6 2.55 7.47 -3.45
CA GLY A 6 1.33 6.98 -4.09
C GLY A 6 0.29 6.59 -3.04
N ILE A 7 -0.53 7.57 -2.63
CA ILE A 7 -1.48 7.42 -1.50
C ILE A 7 -2.51 6.31 -1.78
N SER A 8 -3.12 6.29 -2.95
CA SER A 8 -4.14 5.30 -3.33
C SER A 8 -3.58 3.89 -3.43
N GLU A 9 -2.42 3.76 -4.06
CA GLU A 9 -1.73 2.51 -4.31
C GLU A 9 -1.27 1.90 -2.98
N SER A 10 -0.70 2.73 -2.10
CA SER A 10 -0.33 2.32 -0.74
C SER A 10 -1.56 1.87 0.08
N ALA A 11 -2.68 2.57 -0.06
CA ALA A 11 -3.92 2.19 0.62
C ALA A 11 -4.45 0.83 0.10
N LEU A 12 -4.35 0.55 -1.21
CA LEU A 12 -4.71 -0.75 -1.75
C LEU A 12 -3.76 -1.85 -1.25
N ALA A 13 -2.45 -1.60 -1.28
CA ALA A 13 -1.45 -2.53 -0.77
C ALA A 13 -1.75 -2.92 0.69
N LEU A 14 -2.06 -1.95 1.54
CA LEU A 14 -2.44 -2.19 2.93
C LEU A 14 -3.82 -2.85 3.10
N LEU A 15 -4.80 -2.55 2.23
CA LEU A 15 -6.08 -3.27 2.27
C LEU A 15 -5.90 -4.77 2.01
N ARG A 16 -4.97 -5.15 1.13
CA ARG A 16 -4.67 -6.56 0.81
C ARG A 16 -4.09 -7.33 2.00
N THR A 17 -3.52 -6.65 3.00
CA THR A 17 -2.90 -7.29 4.18
C THR A 17 -3.88 -7.51 5.33
N LEU A 18 -5.14 -7.09 5.20
CA LEU A 18 -6.14 -7.24 6.27
C LEU A 18 -6.53 -8.69 6.56
N ASP A 19 -6.40 -9.59 5.59
CA ASP A 19 -6.59 -11.04 5.74
C ASP A 19 -5.45 -11.89 5.17
N LYS A 20 -4.36 -11.25 4.78
CA LYS A 20 -3.17 -11.92 4.26
C LYS A 20 -1.94 -11.46 5.01
N GLU A 21 -1.06 -12.41 5.24
CA GLU A 21 0.30 -12.08 5.64
C GLU A 21 1.03 -11.42 4.47
N TYR A 22 2.03 -10.62 4.81
CA TYR A 22 2.95 -10.04 3.86
C TYR A 22 4.35 -10.24 4.42
N ILE A 23 5.26 -10.80 3.63
CA ILE A 23 6.65 -10.98 4.03
C ILE A 23 7.48 -9.91 3.32
N CYS A 24 8.29 -9.19 4.08
CA CYS A 24 9.19 -8.21 3.48
C CYS A 24 10.22 -8.89 2.58
N ASP A 25 10.09 -8.68 1.27
CA ASP A 25 11.05 -9.11 0.25
C ASP A 25 11.19 -7.99 -0.79
N ILE A 26 12.23 -7.17 -0.66
CA ILE A 26 12.45 -5.99 -1.52
C ILE A 26 12.83 -6.36 -2.97
N GLU A 27 13.17 -7.61 -3.24
CA GLU A 27 13.56 -8.07 -4.58
C GLU A 27 12.37 -8.64 -5.34
N ASN A 28 11.44 -9.32 -4.64
CA ASN A 28 10.38 -10.10 -5.26
C ASN A 28 8.96 -9.58 -5.00
N GLU A 29 8.75 -8.74 -3.97
CA GLU A 29 7.43 -8.27 -3.57
C GLU A 29 7.28 -6.75 -3.75
N GLU A 30 6.05 -6.31 -4.06
CA GLU A 30 5.72 -4.88 -4.06
C GLU A 30 5.74 -4.31 -2.63
N GLY A 31 6.14 -3.05 -2.48
CA GLY A 31 6.12 -2.37 -1.18
C GLY A 31 4.71 -2.04 -0.68
N LEU A 32 4.62 -1.66 0.59
CA LEU A 32 3.36 -1.29 1.24
C LEU A 32 3.08 0.21 1.17
N ILE A 33 4.12 1.04 1.25
CA ILE A 33 4.05 2.47 0.94
C ILE A 33 4.82 2.69 -0.34
N LEU A 34 4.10 3.02 -1.41
CA LEU A 34 4.62 3.07 -2.76
C LEU A 34 5.00 4.49 -3.16
N HIS A 35 6.11 4.68 -3.87
CA HIS A 35 6.52 5.99 -4.38
C HIS A 35 5.51 6.58 -5.39
N GLY A 36 5.38 7.90 -5.42
CA GLY A 36 4.35 8.59 -6.18
C GLY A 36 4.65 8.82 -7.68
N CYS A 37 5.40 7.96 -8.36
CA CYS A 37 5.86 8.28 -9.73
C CYS A 37 4.79 8.21 -10.85
N GLY A 38 3.51 8.09 -10.50
CA GLY A 38 2.39 8.42 -11.38
C GLY A 38 1.85 7.30 -12.29
N THR A 39 2.40 6.09 -12.24
CA THR A 39 1.89 4.93 -12.99
C THR A 39 0.97 4.07 -12.12
N MET A 40 -0.30 3.85 -12.47
CA MET A 40 -1.26 3.25 -11.52
C MET A 40 -1.04 1.79 -11.13
N LEU A 41 -0.22 1.03 -11.88
CA LEU A 41 0.17 -0.32 -11.48
C LEU A 41 1.63 -0.43 -11.05
N MET A 42 2.43 0.64 -11.12
CA MET A 42 3.82 0.70 -10.63
C MET A 42 4.68 -0.57 -10.82
N LEU A 43 4.47 -1.30 -11.91
CA LEU A 43 5.36 -2.37 -12.33
C LEU A 43 6.72 -1.73 -12.67
N GLY A 44 7.60 -1.60 -11.67
CA GLY A 44 9.00 -1.19 -11.87
C GLY A 44 9.58 -0.10 -10.97
N CYS A 45 8.81 0.60 -10.13
CA CYS A 45 9.43 1.54 -9.17
C CYS A 45 9.73 0.82 -7.84
N GLN A 46 11.02 0.57 -7.60
CA GLN A 46 11.47 -0.11 -6.38
C GLN A 46 11.42 0.78 -5.13
N ILE A 47 11.36 2.11 -5.30
CA ILE A 47 11.30 3.06 -4.17
C ILE A 47 9.98 2.84 -3.43
N SER A 48 10.08 2.35 -2.20
CA SER A 48 8.93 2.01 -1.38
C SER A 48 9.33 1.72 0.06
N ILE A 49 8.33 1.55 0.93
CA ILE A 49 8.52 1.11 2.32
C ILE A 49 7.87 -0.26 2.47
N HIS A 50 8.60 -1.19 3.06
CA HIS A 50 8.15 -2.54 3.37
C HIS A 50 8.25 -2.80 4.87
N TRP A 51 7.42 -3.72 5.35
CA TRP A 51 7.57 -4.40 6.63
C TRP A 51 6.77 -5.70 6.58
N THR A 52 7.26 -6.74 7.25
CA THR A 52 6.53 -8.00 7.40
C THR A 52 5.29 -7.79 8.26
N ILE A 53 4.18 -8.43 7.87
CA ILE A 53 2.89 -8.44 8.57
C ILE A 53 2.50 -9.91 8.81
N ASN A 54 2.45 -10.32 10.09
CA ASN A 54 1.97 -11.63 10.49
C ASN A 54 0.72 -11.51 11.34
N HIS A 55 -0.31 -12.31 11.04
CA HIS A 55 -1.55 -12.38 11.83
C HIS A 55 -1.44 -13.53 12.84
N ILE A 56 -1.30 -13.20 14.12
CA ILE A 56 -1.06 -14.17 15.20
C ILE A 56 -2.15 -14.03 16.26
N GLY A 57 -3.11 -14.95 16.24
CA GLY A 57 -4.26 -14.91 17.14
C GLY A 57 -5.09 -13.65 16.93
N GLU A 58 -5.25 -12.84 17.97
CA GLU A 58 -5.98 -11.57 17.90
C GLU A 58 -5.09 -10.37 17.54
N ASN A 59 -3.78 -10.60 17.38
CA ASN A 59 -2.80 -9.55 17.17
C ASN A 59 -2.18 -9.64 15.77
N VAL A 60 -1.65 -8.51 15.32
CA VAL A 60 -0.86 -8.39 14.10
C VAL A 60 0.53 -7.94 14.52
N VAL A 61 1.53 -8.70 14.07
CA VAL A 61 2.94 -8.43 14.30
C VAL A 61 3.53 -7.75 13.07
N LEU A 62 4.14 -6.59 13.28
CA LEU A 62 4.82 -5.79 12.28
C LEU A 62 6.32 -5.78 12.59
N LYS A 63 7.17 -6.15 11.63
CA LYS A 63 8.63 -6.25 11.80
C LYS A 63 9.35 -6.11 10.47
N ASP A 64 10.69 -6.19 10.48
CA ASP A 64 11.52 -6.18 9.26
C ASP A 64 11.31 -4.91 8.42
N PHE A 65 11.17 -3.76 9.08
CA PHE A 65 10.91 -2.49 8.41
C PHE A 65 12.12 -2.06 7.56
N VAL A 66 11.87 -1.73 6.30
CA VAL A 66 12.87 -1.23 5.35
C VAL A 66 12.28 -0.14 4.47
N LYS A 67 13.06 0.91 4.24
CA LYS A 67 12.76 1.96 3.26
C LYS A 67 13.75 1.85 2.11
N VAL A 68 13.27 1.46 0.93
CA VAL A 68 14.03 1.51 -0.32
C VAL A 68 13.99 2.96 -0.83
N ILE A 69 15.15 3.59 -0.97
CA ILE A 69 15.29 5.02 -1.27
C ILE A 69 15.74 5.32 -2.70
N SER A 70 16.17 4.29 -3.45
CA SER A 70 16.60 4.45 -4.84
C SER A 70 16.15 3.27 -5.70
N THR A 71 16.19 3.46 -7.02
CA THR A 71 15.94 2.41 -8.02
C THR A 71 17.10 1.43 -8.17
N ASP A 72 18.22 1.67 -7.48
CA ASP A 72 19.37 0.76 -7.41
C ASP A 72 19.32 -0.09 -6.12
N GLN A 73 18.14 -0.18 -5.49
CA GLN A 73 17.87 -0.90 -4.24
C GLN A 73 18.68 -0.40 -3.04
N GLU A 74 19.10 0.87 -3.03
CA GLU A 74 19.64 1.45 -1.80
C GLU A 74 18.52 1.48 -0.75
N ALA A 75 18.81 0.96 0.45
CA ALA A 75 17.79 0.72 1.46
C ALA A 75 18.27 1.09 2.86
N ILE A 76 17.34 1.63 3.66
CA ILE A 76 17.51 1.92 5.08
C ILE A 76 16.75 0.87 5.87
N TYR A 77 17.47 0.05 6.65
CA TYR A 77 16.90 -0.97 7.52
C TYR A 77 16.68 -0.42 8.92
N TYR A 78 15.49 -0.65 9.48
CA TYR A 78 15.13 -0.26 10.84
C TYR A 78 15.23 -1.48 11.77
N GLU A 79 16.47 -1.87 12.09
CA GLU A 79 16.74 -3.05 12.90
C GLU A 79 16.11 -2.97 14.30
N GLY A 80 15.59 -4.10 14.77
CA GLY A 80 14.98 -4.23 16.09
C GLY A 80 13.60 -3.56 16.24
N LEU A 81 13.10 -2.87 15.21
CA LEU A 81 11.74 -2.35 15.21
C LEU A 81 10.73 -3.49 15.07
N HIS A 82 9.98 -3.73 16.13
CA HIS A 82 8.98 -4.77 16.23
C HIS A 82 7.78 -4.21 16.98
N ILE A 83 6.59 -4.33 16.38
CA ILE A 83 5.36 -3.78 16.92
C ILE A 83 4.31 -4.88 16.92
N GLU A 84 3.67 -5.08 18.06
CA GLU A 84 2.48 -5.92 18.16
C GLU A 84 1.28 -5.00 18.36
N VAL A 85 0.28 -5.12 17.48
CA VAL A 85 -0.95 -4.35 17.55
C VAL A 85 -2.14 -5.28 17.60
N ASN A 86 -3.20 -4.86 18.28
CA ASN A 86 -4.47 -5.60 18.20
C ASN A 86 -5.00 -5.60 16.76
N GLY A 87 -5.46 -6.73 16.27
CA GLY A 87 -5.92 -6.91 14.90
C GLY A 87 -7.13 -6.03 14.54
N ASN A 88 -8.01 -5.74 15.50
CA ASN A 88 -9.10 -4.79 15.27
C ASN A 88 -8.59 -3.36 15.12
N GLU A 89 -7.55 -2.99 15.88
CA GLU A 89 -6.93 -1.66 15.75
C GLU A 89 -6.20 -1.53 14.42
N TYR A 90 -5.41 -2.54 14.04
CA TYR A 90 -4.77 -2.61 12.72
C TYR A 90 -5.80 -2.40 11.60
N ARG A 91 -6.90 -3.18 11.63
CA ARG A 91 -7.99 -3.06 10.65
C ARG A 91 -8.58 -1.65 10.61
N LYS A 92 -8.90 -1.06 11.76
CA LYS A 92 -9.47 0.29 11.84
C LYS A 92 -8.55 1.33 11.22
N GLN A 93 -7.24 1.26 11.50
CA GLN A 93 -6.26 2.20 10.97
C GLN A 93 -6.16 2.08 9.44
N ILE A 94 -6.04 0.86 8.90
CA ILE A 94 -5.96 0.63 7.46
C ILE A 94 -7.25 1.07 6.76
N VAL A 95 -8.43 0.70 7.26
CA VAL A 95 -9.72 1.09 6.68
C VAL A 95 -9.90 2.61 6.73
N SER A 96 -9.53 3.25 7.84
CA SER A 96 -9.60 4.71 7.99
C SER A 96 -8.69 5.42 6.99
N PHE A 97 -7.46 4.93 6.82
CA PHE A 97 -6.53 5.45 5.81
C PHE A 97 -7.09 5.29 4.40
N ALA A 98 -7.59 4.11 4.05
CA ALA A 98 -8.17 3.83 2.75
C ALA A 98 -9.44 4.68 2.46
N LEU A 99 -10.26 4.98 3.47
CA LEU A 99 -11.39 5.89 3.32
C LEU A 99 -10.92 7.31 3.00
N GLN A 100 -9.92 7.81 3.72
CA GLN A 100 -9.38 9.16 3.52
C GLN A 100 -8.69 9.29 2.15
N ALA A 101 -7.90 8.28 1.77
CA ALA A 101 -7.29 8.21 0.44
C ALA A 101 -8.36 8.28 -0.64
N LYS A 102 -9.41 7.44 -0.54
CA LYS A 102 -10.51 7.45 -1.51
C LYS A 102 -11.28 8.78 -1.54
N GLU A 103 -11.47 9.41 -0.39
CA GLU A 103 -12.14 10.72 -0.31
C GLU A 103 -11.37 11.81 -1.06
N LEU A 104 -10.04 11.81 -0.99
CA LEU A 104 -9.19 12.72 -1.77
C LEU A 104 -9.44 12.57 -3.27
N PHE A 105 -9.48 11.34 -3.78
CA PHE A 105 -9.76 11.06 -5.18
C PHE A 105 -11.19 11.41 -5.59
N ASN A 106 -12.19 11.13 -4.76
CA ASN A 106 -13.58 11.50 -5.05
C ASN A 106 -13.81 13.02 -5.14
N LYS A 107 -12.96 13.81 -4.47
CA LYS A 107 -12.99 15.28 -4.52
C LYS A 107 -12.10 15.86 -5.63
N SER A 108 -11.27 15.03 -6.25
CA SER A 108 -10.40 15.44 -7.36
C SER A 108 -11.17 15.58 -8.66
N SER A 109 -10.61 16.32 -9.63
CA SER A 109 -11.14 16.35 -10.99
C SER A 109 -11.09 14.96 -11.60
N GLU A 110 -12.08 14.63 -12.41
CA GLU A 110 -12.11 13.36 -13.13
C GLU A 110 -10.82 13.18 -13.95
N LYS A 111 -10.19 12.00 -13.80
CA LYS A 111 -8.96 11.66 -14.51
C LYS A 111 -9.30 11.43 -15.99
N VAL A 112 -8.71 12.23 -16.87
CA VAL A 112 -8.81 12.02 -18.32
C VAL A 112 -7.87 10.90 -18.72
N ILE A 113 -8.42 9.77 -19.15
CA ILE A 113 -7.67 8.61 -19.62
C ILE A 113 -8.01 8.42 -21.10
N LEU A 114 -6.99 8.50 -21.96
CA LEU A 114 -7.18 8.48 -23.42
C LEU A 114 -6.93 7.10 -24.02
N ASP A 115 -6.22 6.24 -23.29
CA ASP A 115 -5.82 4.91 -23.74
C ASP A 115 -6.70 3.83 -23.10
N GLU A 116 -7.13 2.85 -23.89
CA GLU A 116 -8.03 1.78 -23.43
C GLU A 116 -7.37 0.86 -22.39
N PHE A 117 -6.06 0.63 -22.51
CA PHE A 117 -5.32 -0.19 -21.55
C PHE A 117 -5.22 0.53 -20.20
N ASP A 118 -4.88 1.82 -20.19
CA ASP A 118 -4.89 2.64 -18.98
C ASP A 118 -6.29 2.71 -18.34
N GLN A 119 -7.35 2.77 -19.15
CA GLN A 119 -8.73 2.79 -18.67
C GLN A 119 -9.10 1.47 -17.99
N SER A 120 -8.69 0.34 -18.57
CA SER A 120 -8.88 -0.98 -17.95
C SER A 120 -8.16 -1.05 -16.61
N MET A 121 -6.87 -0.71 -16.57
CA MET A 121 -6.08 -0.73 -15.34
C MET A 121 -6.68 0.15 -14.24
N TYR A 122 -7.14 1.35 -14.59
CA TYR A 122 -7.82 2.24 -13.64
C TYR A 122 -9.08 1.62 -13.06
N THR A 123 -9.87 0.99 -13.92
CA THR A 123 -11.14 0.36 -13.55
C THR A 123 -10.89 -0.85 -12.65
N ASP A 124 -9.92 -1.68 -12.99
CA ASP A 124 -9.53 -2.85 -12.21
C ASP A 124 -9.01 -2.46 -10.83
N PHE A 125 -8.13 -1.45 -10.78
CA PHE A 125 -7.61 -0.88 -9.53
C PHE A 125 -8.74 -0.47 -8.58
N TRP A 126 -9.67 0.38 -9.04
CA TRP A 126 -10.76 0.83 -8.19
C TRP A 126 -11.78 -0.26 -7.89
N THR A 127 -11.95 -1.24 -8.78
CA THR A 127 -12.82 -2.39 -8.51
C THR A 127 -12.30 -3.20 -7.34
N GLU A 128 -11.02 -3.55 -7.33
CA GLU A 128 -10.38 -4.26 -6.22
C GLU A 128 -10.40 -3.43 -4.94
N TYR A 129 -10.01 -2.16 -5.03
CA TYR A 129 -10.02 -1.22 -3.91
C TYR A 129 -11.39 -1.18 -3.23
N ASN A 130 -12.45 -1.02 -4.03
CA ASN A 130 -13.81 -0.92 -3.53
C ASN A 130 -14.29 -2.23 -2.94
N HIS A 131 -13.93 -3.36 -3.55
CA HIS A 131 -14.27 -4.67 -3.04
C HIS A 131 -13.66 -4.89 -1.64
N LEU A 132 -12.35 -4.67 -1.49
CA LEU A 132 -11.67 -4.83 -0.21
C LEU A 132 -12.19 -3.83 0.82
N LEU A 133 -12.32 -2.55 0.46
CA LEU A 133 -12.81 -1.55 1.38
C LEU A 133 -14.22 -1.86 1.90
N ASN A 134 -15.13 -2.30 1.03
CA ASN A 134 -16.50 -2.67 1.43
C ASN A 134 -16.55 -3.95 2.26
N LYS A 135 -15.58 -4.86 2.10
CA LYS A 135 -15.47 -6.07 2.91
C LYS A 135 -15.11 -5.78 4.37
N TYR A 136 -14.33 -4.72 4.61
CA TYR A 136 -13.77 -4.41 5.94
C TYR A 136 -14.35 -3.17 6.63
N LYS A 137 -15.18 -2.40 5.94
CA LYS A 137 -15.95 -1.27 6.50
C LYS A 137 -17.12 -1.76 7.36
#